data_AF-L7J8L0-F1
#
_entry.id   AF-L7J8L0-F1
#
_cell.length_a   1.000
_cell.length_b   1.000
_cell.length_c   1.000
_cell.angle_alpha   90.00
_cell.angle_beta   90.00
_cell.angle_gamma   90.00
#
_symmetry.space_group_name_H-M   'P 1'
#
loop_
_entity.id
_entity.type
_entity.pdbx_description
1 polymer ?
#
loop_
_entity_poly.entity_id
_entity_poly.type
_entity_poly.pdbx_seq_one_letter_code
_entity_poly.pdbx_strand_id
1 'polypeptide(L)' 'MASAVLSGVALAGPAAYGICQAGCSGVVMACYGAAGFTWGATLGASAPASILACNTAFGACQASCHAVLFIPGP' A
#
# COMPACT_ATOMS: atom_id res chain seq x y z
N MET A 1 38.15 -7.19 -14.63
CA MET A 1 36.93 -7.35 -15.44
C MET A 1 35.92 -6.40 -14.85
N ALA A 2 35.70 -5.27 -15.51
CA ALA A 2 34.95 -4.13 -15.01
C ALA A 2 33.44 -4.45 -15.00
N SER A 3 32.79 -4.19 -13.87
CA SER A 3 31.34 -4.22 -13.73
C SER A 3 30.74 -3.16 -14.66
N ALA A 4 30.05 -3.59 -15.71
CA ALA A 4 29.22 -2.71 -16.50
C ALA A 4 28.00 -2.32 -15.64
N VAL A 5 28.00 -1.10 -15.14
CA VAL A 5 26.79 -0.45 -14.62
C VAL A 5 25.85 -0.30 -15.80
N LEU A 6 24.82 -1.14 -15.87
CA LEU A 6 23.72 -0.97 -16.81
C LEU A 6 22.91 0.24 -16.33
N SER A 7 23.22 1.42 -16.86
CA SER A 7 22.35 2.61 -16.80
C SER A 7 21.05 2.35 -17.58
N GLY A 8 20.22 1.44 -17.07
CA GLY A 8 18.79 1.41 -17.34
C GLY A 8 18.11 2.28 -16.30
N VAL A 9 17.10 3.06 -16.68
CA VAL A 9 16.25 3.78 -15.71
C VAL A 9 15.74 2.73 -14.72
N ALA A 10 16.30 2.70 -13.51
CA ALA A 10 15.85 1.77 -12.49
C ALA A 10 14.37 2.06 -12.26
N LEU A 11 13.50 1.08 -12.49
CA LEU A 11 12.06 1.12 -12.21
C LEU A 11 11.80 1.13 -10.68
N ALA A 12 12.62 1.88 -9.94
CA ALA A 12 12.51 2.03 -8.50
C ALA A 12 11.17 2.67 -8.13
N GLY A 13 10.62 3.55 -8.98
CA GLY A 13 9.29 4.15 -8.79
C GLY A 13 8.18 3.11 -8.68
N PRO A 14 7.96 2.24 -9.69
CA PRO A 14 6.99 1.14 -9.61
C PRO A 14 7.25 0.16 -8.46
N ALA A 15 8.50 -0.17 -8.17
CA ALA A 15 8.83 -1.06 -7.05
C ALA A 15 8.49 -0.42 -5.69
N ALA A 16 8.87 0.84 -5.46
CA ALA A 16 8.56 1.59 -4.25
C ALA A 16 7.05 1.80 -4.09
N TYR A 17 6.34 2.08 -5.18
CA TYR A 17 4.88 2.12 -5.19
C TYR A 17 4.27 0.79 -4.72
N GLY A 18 4.76 -0.33 -5.25
CA GLY A 18 4.34 -1.66 -4.82
C GLY A 18 4.57 -1.93 -3.33
N ILE A 19 5.74 -1.54 -2.81
CA ILE A 19 6.07 -1.68 -1.39
C ILE A 19 5.15 -0.82 -0.52
N CYS A 20 4.86 0.42 -0.92
CA CYS A 20 3.91 1.28 -0.22
C CYS A 20 2.52 0.65 -0.15
N GLN A 21 2.03 0.15 -1.29
CA GLN A 21 0.72 -0.51 -1.35
C GLN A 21 0.69 -1.79 -0.49
N ALA A 22 1.76 -2.58 -0.48
CA ALA A 22 1.91 -3.75 0.38
C ALA A 22 1.87 -3.37 1.88
N GLY A 23 2.54 -2.28 2.24
CA GLY A 23 2.47 -1.72 3.60
C GLY A 23 1.06 -1.31 3.99
N CYS A 24 0.37 -0.52 3.16
CA CYS A 24 -1.01 -0.09 3.41
C CYS A 24 -1.97 -1.30 3.55
N SER A 25 -1.81 -2.32 2.72
CA SER A 25 -2.61 -3.55 2.80
C SER A 25 -2.31 -4.38 4.06
N GLY A 26 -1.05 -4.40 4.53
CA GLY A 26 -0.70 -4.97 5.83
C GLY A 26 -1.35 -4.23 7.01
N VAL A 27 -1.38 -2.89 6.98
CA VAL A 27 -1.99 -2.07 8.03
C VAL A 27 -3.51 -2.27 8.11
N VAL A 28 -4.22 -2.28 6.99
CA VAL A 28 -5.68 -2.49 7.00
C VAL A 28 -6.04 -3.90 7.45
N MET A 29 -5.24 -4.91 7.07
CA MET A 29 -5.37 -6.28 7.58
C MET A 29 -5.25 -6.34 9.10
N ALA A 30 -4.25 -5.64 9.67
CA ALA A 30 -4.08 -5.57 11.12
C ALA A 30 -5.25 -4.82 11.81
N CYS A 31 -5.74 -3.72 11.21
CA CYS A 31 -6.89 -2.96 11.71
C CYS A 31 -8.17 -3.81 11.76
N TYR A 32 -8.45 -4.54 10.68
CA TYR A 32 -9.56 -5.50 10.62
C TYR A 32 -9.39 -6.62 11.65
N GLY A 33 -8.18 -7.19 11.77
CA GLY A 33 -7.87 -8.22 12.76
C GLY A 33 -8.09 -7.74 14.21
N ALA A 34 -7.69 -6.51 14.53
CA ALA A 34 -7.94 -5.90 15.84
C ALA A 34 -9.44 -5.69 16.12
N ALA A 35 -10.24 -5.47 15.08
CA ALA A 35 -11.68 -5.38 15.17
C ALA A 35 -12.40 -6.75 15.17
N GLY A 36 -11.67 -7.86 14.97
CA GLY A 36 -12.23 -9.21 14.91
C GLY A 36 -12.85 -9.58 13.56
N PHE A 37 -12.47 -8.89 12.48
CA PHE A 37 -12.99 -9.13 11.13
C PHE A 37 -11.90 -9.60 10.17
N THR A 38 -12.29 -10.35 9.14
CA THR A 38 -11.44 -10.68 8.00
C THR A 38 -11.53 -9.58 6.95
N TRP A 39 -10.38 -9.05 6.53
CA TRP A 39 -10.31 -8.03 5.47
C TRP A 39 -10.92 -8.54 4.16
N GLY A 40 -11.70 -7.69 3.49
CA GLY A 40 -12.41 -8.02 2.25
C GLY A 40 -13.68 -8.87 2.43
N ALA A 41 -13.93 -9.46 3.60
CA ALA A 41 -15.15 -10.23 3.86
C ALA A 41 -16.38 -9.36 4.17
N THR A 42 -16.16 -8.10 4.57
CA THR A 42 -17.20 -7.13 4.90
C THR A 42 -17.04 -5.86 4.07
N LEU A 43 -18.05 -5.56 3.24
CA LEU A 43 -18.12 -4.36 2.40
C LEU A 43 -19.58 -3.86 2.32
N GLY A 44 -19.77 -2.54 2.20
CA GLY A 44 -21.07 -1.92 1.97
C GLY A 44 -21.66 -1.22 3.19
N ALA A 45 -22.90 -0.73 3.06
CA ALA A 45 -23.57 0.12 4.05
C ALA A 45 -23.82 -0.55 5.42
N SER A 46 -23.74 -1.88 5.48
CA SER A 46 -23.86 -2.67 6.72
C SER A 46 -22.51 -2.91 7.42
N ALA A 47 -21.41 -2.35 6.91
CA ALA A 47 -20.11 -2.49 7.53
C ALA A 47 -20.07 -1.77 8.91
N PRO A 48 -19.49 -2.39 9.95
CA PRO A 48 -19.27 -1.74 11.24
C PRO A 48 -18.49 -0.42 11.10
N ALA A 49 -18.74 0.53 12.00
CA ALA A 49 -18.03 1.82 12.01
C ALA A 49 -16.50 1.67 12.07
N SER A 50 -15.99 0.68 12.81
CA SER A 50 -14.56 0.36 12.87
C SER A 50 -14.00 -0.05 11.50
N ILE A 51 -14.78 -0.79 10.72
CA ILE A 51 -14.40 -1.28 9.39
C ILE A 51 -14.41 -0.16 8.36
N LEU A 52 -15.40 0.74 8.44
CA LEU A 52 -15.43 1.96 7.65
C LEU A 52 -14.21 2.84 7.96
N ALA A 53 -13.82 2.96 9.23
CA ALA A 53 -12.60 3.68 9.63
C ALA A 53 -11.32 3.02 9.10
N CYS A 54 -11.18 1.69 9.21
CA CYS A 54 -10.03 0.96 8.63
C CYS A 54 -9.92 1.19 7.12
N ASN A 55 -11.04 1.11 6.38
CA ASN A 55 -11.05 1.29 4.93
C ASN A 55 -10.79 2.74 4.50
N THR A 56 -11.31 3.72 5.23
CA THR A 56 -11.03 5.14 4.93
C THR A 56 -9.55 5.46 5.14
N ALA A 57 -8.94 4.96 6.23
CA ALA A 57 -7.51 5.07 6.45
C ALA A 57 -6.68 4.35 5.38
N PHE A 58 -7.10 3.15 4.96
CA PHE A 58 -6.48 2.41 3.86
C PHE A 58 -6.52 3.20 2.54
N GLY A 59 -7.68 3.76 2.18
CA GLY A 59 -7.83 4.59 0.98
C GLY A 59 -6.91 5.81 0.99
N ALA A 60 -6.78 6.51 2.13
CA ALA A 60 -5.86 7.62 2.28
C ALA A 60 -4.39 7.20 2.19
N CYS A 61 -4.02 6.06 2.79
CA CYS A 61 -2.69 5.48 2.68
C CYS A 61 -2.35 5.15 1.22
N GLN A 62 -3.24 4.47 0.52
CA GLN A 62 -3.07 4.14 -0.90
C GLN A 62 -2.99 5.38 -1.78
N ALA A 63 -3.81 6.39 -1.50
CA ALA A 63 -3.74 7.67 -2.18
C ALA A 63 -2.34 8.28 -2.02
N SER A 64 -1.69 8.19 -0.85
CA SER A 64 -0.33 8.75 -0.67
C SER A 64 0.78 8.01 -1.43
N CYS A 65 0.57 6.75 -1.83
CA CYS A 65 1.60 5.96 -2.51
C CYS A 65 2.04 6.54 -3.86
N HIS A 66 1.24 7.41 -4.52
CA HIS A 66 1.68 8.09 -5.75
C HIS A 66 2.97 8.91 -5.54
N ALA A 67 3.23 9.38 -4.31
CA ALA A 67 4.40 10.17 -4.01
C ALA A 67 5.70 9.39 -4.27
N VAL A 68 5.70 8.07 -4.08
CA VAL A 68 6.87 7.21 -4.29
C VAL A 68 6.97 6.66 -5.71
N LEU A 69 5.92 6.82 -6.54
CA LEU A 69 5.92 6.38 -7.93
C LEU A 69 6.88 7.19 -8.80
N PHE A 70 7.02 8.49 -8.51
CA PHE A 70 7.82 9.42 -9.30
C PHE A 70 9.20 9.71 -8.70
N ILE A 71 9.57 9.05 -7.61
CA ILE A 71 10.90 9.22 -7.00
C ILE A 71 11.92 8.48 -7.86
N PRO A 72 12.92 9.17 -8.44
CA PRO A 72 14.03 8.50 -9.11
C PRO A 72 14.82 7.66 -8.09
N GLY A 73 15.03 6.39 -8.41
CA GLY A 73 15.96 5.55 -7.64
C GLY A 73 17.42 5.89 -7.98
N PRO A 74 18.38 5.45 -7.14
CA PRO A 74 19.80 5.51 -7.48
C PRO A 74 20.14 4.69 -8.74
#